data_AF-A0A6A7ASA2-F1
#
_entry.id   AF-A0A6A7ASA2-F1
#
_cell.length_a   1.000
_cell.length_b   1.000
_cell.length_c   1.000
_cell.angle_alpha   90.00
_cell.angle_beta   90.00
_cell.angle_gamma   90.00
#
_symmetry.space_group_name_H-M   'P 1'
#
loop_
_entity.id
_entity.type
_entity.pdbx_description
1 polymer ?
#
loop_
_entity_poly.entity_id
_entity_poly.type
_entity_poly.pdbx_seq_one_letter_code
_entity_poly.pdbx_strand_id
1 'polypeptide(L)'
;MSRSSSAEVASGLPSPPGTPTLKPTNPYYLNAVLTAKRHEPPPPFGGLYRAKQVPFLPTSTHVDPLEWCISHPPTPGTTSTEDIHTFTITGIIRTGDNCGAQVVHIDSDLIAKIYDPVYYEYHGSSTTQRQVDISVAADSEYSRETAAYVELKDSDAQGTIMPKYYGSWTTTVSHRVGDGAVEREVRMILLESVPGIQMIYLDPGGLTKEERENIMMKLIEADYDLRHLGIEHNDVAPRNVIISRASSYINPKLRVTLIDYGSSYVSRILWGEAPLWCRHNPAFDWVTAEQWSSWGWLPYDEEERIDWVWSVWGDGRDGKYIKVERDPDNPHGGPEEPNFVDSEEEGRSDVLEPVALDQPPILETADEDTSEVHAMQF
;
A
#
# COMPACT_ATOMS: atom_id res chain seq x y z
N MET A 1 -25.59 -37.61 -59.13
CA MET A 1 -24.38 -38.02 -58.42
C MET A 1 -24.04 -36.90 -57.44
N SER A 2 -24.77 -36.65 -56.35
CA SER A 2 -25.06 -37.47 -55.16
C SER A 2 -23.81 -37.97 -54.44
N ARG A 3 -23.44 -37.27 -53.35
CA ARG A 3 -22.88 -37.72 -52.05
C ARG A 3 -22.99 -36.50 -51.12
N SER A 4 -23.96 -36.37 -50.20
CA SER A 4 -24.24 -37.13 -48.97
C SER A 4 -23.21 -36.93 -47.84
N SER A 5 -23.67 -36.18 -46.81
CA SER A 5 -23.61 -36.45 -45.36
C SER A 5 -22.27 -36.69 -44.66
N SER A 6 -22.02 -35.89 -43.62
CA SER A 6 -21.66 -36.29 -42.22
C SER A 6 -21.61 -35.00 -41.38
N ALA A 7 -22.68 -34.62 -40.68
CA ALA A 7 -23.11 -35.06 -39.35
C ALA A 7 -22.31 -34.41 -38.21
N GLU A 8 -23.08 -33.67 -37.40
CA GLU A 8 -22.73 -33.08 -36.11
C GLU A 8 -22.14 -34.12 -35.15
N VAL A 9 -21.10 -33.72 -34.40
CA VAL A 9 -20.92 -34.19 -33.03
C VAL A 9 -20.59 -32.96 -32.19
N ALA A 10 -21.65 -32.39 -31.61
CA ALA A 10 -21.55 -31.55 -30.44
C ALA A 10 -21.00 -32.42 -29.30
N SER A 11 -19.74 -32.26 -28.92
CA SER A 11 -19.25 -32.73 -27.63
C SER A 11 -19.50 -31.63 -26.61
N GLY A 12 -20.74 -31.57 -26.13
CA GLY A 12 -21.07 -30.89 -24.88
C GLY A 12 -20.32 -31.58 -23.75
N LEU A 13 -19.20 -30.98 -23.33
CA LEU A 13 -18.80 -31.08 -21.94
C LEU A 13 -19.53 -29.95 -21.22
N PRO A 14 -20.45 -30.25 -20.29
CA PRO A 14 -20.96 -29.20 -19.43
C PRO A 14 -19.76 -28.62 -18.69
N SER A 15 -19.48 -27.33 -18.91
CA SER A 15 -18.71 -26.57 -17.93
C SER A 15 -19.35 -26.86 -16.57
N PRO A 16 -18.57 -27.20 -15.52
CA PRO A 16 -19.14 -27.26 -14.19
C PRO A 16 -19.88 -25.95 -13.97
N PRO A 17 -21.12 -25.96 -13.45
CA PRO A 17 -21.73 -24.72 -13.04
C PRO A 17 -20.79 -24.15 -11.98
N GLY A 18 -20.05 -23.11 -12.34
CA GLY A 18 -19.38 -22.28 -11.36
C GLY A 18 -20.50 -21.70 -10.54
N THR A 19 -20.82 -22.34 -9.42
CA THR A 19 -21.73 -21.77 -8.44
C THR A 19 -21.15 -20.39 -8.15
N PRO A 20 -21.84 -19.30 -8.50
CA PRO A 20 -21.33 -17.98 -8.17
C PRO A 20 -21.18 -17.98 -6.65
N THR A 21 -19.96 -17.79 -6.15
CA THR A 21 -19.73 -17.46 -4.75
C THR A 21 -20.53 -16.20 -4.50
N LEU A 22 -21.70 -16.36 -3.89
CA LEU A 22 -22.65 -15.28 -3.64
C LEU A 22 -22.09 -14.44 -2.50
N LYS A 23 -21.10 -13.60 -2.82
CA LYS A 23 -20.64 -12.56 -1.91
C LYS A 23 -21.86 -11.76 -1.44
N PRO A 24 -21.91 -11.36 -0.16
CA PRO A 24 -23.03 -10.61 0.37
C PRO A 24 -23.12 -9.24 -0.31
N THR A 25 -24.33 -8.69 -0.35
CA THR A 25 -24.58 -7.36 -0.90
C THR A 25 -23.66 -6.32 -0.27
N ASN A 26 -23.05 -5.48 -1.12
CA ASN A 26 -22.11 -4.45 -0.68
C ASN A 26 -22.78 -3.46 0.29
N PRO A 27 -22.31 -3.36 1.56
CA PRO A 27 -22.87 -2.44 2.55
C PRO A 27 -22.41 -0.99 2.36
N TYR A 28 -21.42 -0.75 1.51
CA TYR A 28 -20.79 0.56 1.29
C TYR A 28 -21.45 1.30 0.12
N TYR A 29 -22.71 1.70 0.30
CA TYR A 29 -23.48 2.43 -0.70
C TYR A 29 -23.80 3.87 -0.25
N LEU A 30 -24.21 4.72 -1.20
CA LEU A 30 -24.53 6.12 -0.93
C LEU A 30 -25.62 6.24 0.15
N ASN A 31 -25.41 7.15 1.10
CA ASN A 31 -26.25 7.38 2.28
C ASN A 31 -26.23 6.26 3.33
N ALA A 32 -25.42 5.21 3.16
CA ALA A 32 -25.19 4.25 4.24
C ALA A 32 -24.51 4.95 5.42
N VAL A 33 -24.93 4.59 6.63
CA VAL A 33 -24.38 5.12 7.88
C VAL A 33 -23.57 4.02 8.55
N LEU A 34 -22.32 4.31 8.89
CA LEU A 34 -21.45 3.41 9.63
C LEU A 34 -21.02 4.07 10.94
N THR A 35 -20.74 3.24 11.94
CA THR A 35 -20.19 3.68 13.22
C THR A 35 -18.91 2.90 13.47
N ALA A 36 -17.80 3.62 13.52
CA ALA A 36 -16.49 3.06 13.73
C ALA A 36 -15.92 3.50 15.08
N LYS A 37 -15.05 2.67 15.64
CA LYS A 37 -14.29 2.94 16.87
C LYS A 37 -12.82 3.11 16.54
N ARG A 38 -12.13 4.02 17.22
CA ARG A 38 -10.68 4.19 17.00
C ARG A 38 -9.96 2.89 17.26
N HIS A 39 -9.03 2.56 16.40
CA HIS A 39 -8.28 1.33 16.46
C HIS A 39 -6.80 1.60 16.19
N GLU A 40 -5.93 1.13 17.09
CA GLU A 40 -4.50 1.08 16.88
C GLU A 40 -4.16 -0.28 16.24
N PRO A 41 -3.56 -0.28 15.04
CA PRO A 41 -3.25 -1.53 14.33
C PRO A 41 -2.18 -2.34 15.07
N PRO A 42 -2.07 -3.65 14.78
CA PRO A 42 -0.85 -4.40 15.08
C PRO A 42 0.36 -3.85 14.29
N PRO A 43 1.60 -4.23 14.65
CA PRO A 43 2.78 -3.96 13.83
C PRO A 43 2.57 -4.42 12.37
N PRO A 44 3.11 -3.70 11.37
CA PRO A 44 2.91 -4.03 9.97
C PRO A 44 3.50 -5.39 9.63
N PHE A 45 2.83 -6.10 8.73
CA PHE A 45 3.24 -7.43 8.28
C PHE A 45 2.94 -7.66 6.79
N GLY A 46 3.42 -8.78 6.25
CA GLY A 46 3.34 -9.11 4.83
C GLY A 46 4.41 -8.41 3.99
N GLY A 47 4.55 -8.82 2.72
CA GLY A 47 5.58 -8.28 1.82
C GLY A 47 6.98 -8.56 2.37
N LEU A 48 7.81 -7.52 2.52
CA LEU A 48 9.15 -7.65 3.11
C LEU A 48 9.14 -7.80 4.64
N TYR A 49 8.04 -7.46 5.34
CA TYR A 49 7.96 -7.63 6.79
C TYR A 49 7.90 -9.12 7.17
N ARG A 50 8.91 -9.58 7.92
CA ARG A 50 9.06 -11.01 8.26
C ARG A 50 8.14 -11.52 9.36
N ALA A 51 7.49 -10.63 10.12
CA ALA A 51 6.71 -10.99 11.32
C ALA A 51 5.52 -11.91 11.03
N LYS A 52 4.81 -11.70 9.92
CA LYS A 52 3.70 -12.54 9.45
C LYS A 52 3.59 -12.39 7.93
N GLN A 53 3.68 -13.50 7.19
CA GLN A 53 3.55 -13.49 5.73
C GLN A 53 2.12 -13.85 5.33
N VAL A 54 1.67 -13.39 4.16
CA VAL A 54 0.36 -13.78 3.60
C VAL A 54 0.47 -15.22 3.08
N PRO A 55 -0.20 -16.21 3.69
CA PRO A 55 -0.08 -17.59 3.24
C PRO A 55 -0.82 -17.79 1.91
N PHE A 56 -0.25 -18.62 1.04
CA PHE A 56 -1.00 -19.17 -0.09
C PHE A 56 -1.86 -20.32 0.40
N LEU A 57 -3.14 -20.32 0.04
CA LEU A 57 -4.03 -21.44 0.33
C LEU A 57 -3.87 -22.53 -0.75
N PRO A 58 -4.02 -23.82 -0.39
CA PRO A 58 -4.05 -24.91 -1.36
C PRO A 58 -5.13 -24.65 -2.43
N THR A 59 -4.86 -24.99 -3.69
CA THR A 59 -5.75 -24.71 -4.83
C THR A 59 -7.16 -25.31 -4.70
N SER A 60 -7.36 -26.27 -3.77
CA SER A 60 -8.60 -27.00 -3.56
C SER A 60 -9.51 -26.43 -2.45
N THR A 61 -9.13 -25.36 -1.74
CA THR A 61 -9.98 -24.77 -0.69
C THR A 61 -11.09 -23.91 -1.29
N HIS A 62 -12.17 -24.52 -1.78
CA HIS A 62 -13.39 -23.75 -2.05
C HIS A 62 -14.08 -23.43 -0.72
N VAL A 63 -13.89 -22.22 -0.21
CA VAL A 63 -14.60 -21.70 0.96
C VAL A 63 -15.40 -20.47 0.53
N ASP A 64 -16.61 -20.32 1.07
CA ASP A 64 -17.38 -19.10 0.89
C ASP A 64 -16.62 -17.91 1.53
N PRO A 65 -16.40 -16.78 0.81
CA PRO A 65 -15.62 -15.67 1.34
C PRO A 65 -16.16 -15.10 2.66
N LEU A 66 -17.48 -15.09 2.85
CA LEU A 66 -18.07 -14.58 4.09
C LEU A 66 -17.81 -15.55 5.25
N GLU A 67 -18.00 -16.86 5.04
CA GLU A 67 -17.64 -17.88 6.05
C GLU A 67 -16.16 -17.86 6.41
N TRP A 68 -15.28 -17.65 5.41
CA TRP A 68 -13.85 -17.48 5.65
C TRP A 68 -13.56 -16.29 6.56
N CYS A 69 -14.13 -15.12 6.25
CA CYS A 69 -13.89 -13.90 7.02
C CYS A 69 -14.45 -13.97 8.45
N ILE A 70 -15.56 -14.70 8.66
CA ILE A 70 -16.12 -14.93 10.00
C ILE A 70 -15.21 -15.85 10.83
N SER A 71 -14.64 -16.89 10.20
CA SER A 71 -13.74 -17.83 10.87
C SER A 71 -12.30 -17.31 11.03
N HIS A 72 -11.92 -16.29 10.27
CA HIS A 72 -10.60 -15.66 10.28
C HIS A 72 -10.73 -14.15 10.48
N PRO A 73 -11.06 -13.69 11.71
CA PRO A 73 -11.19 -12.27 12.00
C PRO A 73 -9.86 -11.52 11.81
N PRO A 74 -9.89 -10.20 11.62
CA PRO A 74 -8.67 -9.39 11.49
C PRO A 74 -7.73 -9.57 12.70
N THR A 75 -6.42 -9.40 12.48
CA THR A 75 -5.44 -9.49 13.58
C THR A 75 -5.81 -8.48 14.68
N PRO A 76 -5.72 -8.88 15.96
CA PRO A 76 -6.01 -7.97 17.07
C PRO A 76 -5.11 -6.74 17.08
N GLY A 77 -5.65 -5.66 17.62
CA GLY A 77 -4.95 -4.42 17.98
C GLY A 77 -5.69 -3.78 19.15
N THR A 78 -5.47 -2.49 19.42
CA THR A 78 -6.13 -1.80 20.55
C THR A 78 -7.33 -1.02 20.04
N THR A 79 -8.55 -1.39 20.46
CA THR A 79 -9.77 -0.66 20.09
C THR A 79 -10.24 0.21 21.25
N SER A 80 -10.44 1.50 20.99
CA SER A 80 -11.02 2.43 21.97
C SER A 80 -12.50 2.13 22.19
N THR A 81 -12.94 2.19 23.45
CA THR A 81 -14.36 2.10 23.80
C THR A 81 -15.07 3.45 23.77
N GLU A 82 -14.32 4.55 23.74
CA GLU A 82 -14.84 5.91 23.92
C GLU A 82 -14.72 6.78 22.66
N ASP A 83 -13.70 6.54 21.84
CA ASP A 83 -13.50 7.29 20.59
C ASP A 83 -14.28 6.62 19.45
N ILE A 84 -15.45 7.20 19.16
CA ILE A 84 -16.44 6.69 18.22
C ILE A 84 -16.70 7.75 17.15
N HIS A 85 -16.63 7.35 15.88
CA HIS A 85 -16.98 8.18 14.73
C HIS A 85 -18.15 7.56 13.96
N THR A 86 -19.28 8.27 13.91
CA THR A 86 -20.43 7.91 13.08
C THR A 86 -20.47 8.83 11.87
N PHE A 87 -20.48 8.25 10.67
CA PHE A 87 -20.42 9.01 9.42
C PHE A 87 -21.38 8.44 8.38
N THR A 88 -21.72 9.29 7.41
CA THR A 88 -22.54 8.91 6.25
C THR A 88 -21.67 8.84 5.02
N ILE A 89 -21.86 7.81 4.19
CA ILE A 89 -21.22 7.73 2.87
C ILE A 89 -21.87 8.76 1.95
N THR A 90 -21.10 9.77 1.55
CA THR A 90 -21.56 10.89 0.71
C THR A 90 -21.18 10.73 -0.76
N GLY A 91 -20.29 9.80 -1.08
CA GLY A 91 -19.90 9.50 -2.46
C GLY A 91 -19.13 8.18 -2.58
N ILE A 92 -19.18 7.58 -3.76
CA ILE A 92 -18.51 6.32 -4.07
C ILE A 92 -17.32 6.59 -4.98
N ILE A 93 -16.12 6.17 -4.55
CA ILE A 93 -14.90 6.26 -5.36
C ILE A 93 -14.61 4.90 -5.98
N ARG A 94 -14.51 3.85 -5.15
CA ARG A 94 -14.24 2.48 -5.59
C ARG A 94 -14.82 1.49 -4.60
N THR A 95 -15.88 0.79 -4.99
CA THR A 95 -16.52 -0.23 -4.16
C THR A 95 -16.98 -1.41 -5.01
N GLY A 96 -17.01 -2.60 -4.44
CA GLY A 96 -17.46 -3.82 -5.10
C GLY A 96 -16.43 -4.93 -5.01
N ASP A 97 -16.74 -6.02 -5.70
CA ASP A 97 -15.92 -7.22 -5.73
C ASP A 97 -14.58 -6.99 -6.44
N ASN A 98 -13.54 -7.65 -5.94
CA ASN A 98 -12.21 -7.73 -6.53
C ASN A 98 -11.54 -6.35 -6.70
N CYS A 99 -11.93 -5.38 -5.88
CA CYS A 99 -11.34 -4.03 -5.86
C CYS A 99 -10.36 -3.83 -4.69
N GLY A 100 -10.10 -4.88 -3.88
CA GLY A 100 -9.35 -4.76 -2.63
C GLY A 100 -10.09 -3.85 -1.65
N ALA A 101 -9.37 -2.91 -1.03
CA ALA A 101 -9.95 -1.93 -0.14
C ALA A 101 -11.03 -1.09 -0.84
N GLN A 102 -12.16 -0.93 -0.16
CA GLN A 102 -13.29 -0.12 -0.58
C GLN A 102 -13.01 1.35 -0.23
N VAL A 103 -13.29 2.27 -1.14
CA VAL A 103 -12.94 3.69 -1.00
C VAL A 103 -14.19 4.53 -1.24
N VAL A 104 -14.56 5.33 -0.24
CA VAL A 104 -15.77 6.16 -0.26
C VAL A 104 -15.49 7.54 0.30
N HIS A 105 -16.18 8.55 -0.23
CA HIS A 105 -16.27 9.86 0.40
C HIS A 105 -17.16 9.77 1.63
N ILE A 106 -16.69 10.36 2.72
CA ILE A 106 -17.45 10.52 3.96
C ILE A 106 -17.33 11.98 4.39
N ASP A 107 -18.35 12.47 5.08
CA ASP A 107 -18.39 13.88 5.48
C ASP A 107 -18.09 14.78 4.25
N SER A 108 -17.70 16.04 4.41
CA SER A 108 -17.40 16.90 3.24
C SER A 108 -15.96 16.77 2.73
N ASP A 109 -15.01 16.43 3.61
CA ASP A 109 -13.57 16.58 3.35
C ASP A 109 -12.74 15.31 3.64
N LEU A 110 -13.39 14.16 3.86
CA LEU A 110 -12.72 12.92 4.25
C LEU A 110 -13.00 11.77 3.28
N ILE A 111 -12.06 10.84 3.26
CA ILE A 111 -12.17 9.54 2.62
C ILE A 111 -12.13 8.46 3.69
N ALA A 112 -13.02 7.50 3.59
CA ALA A 112 -12.87 6.22 4.26
C ALA A 112 -12.29 5.20 3.27
N LYS A 113 -11.14 4.62 3.62
CA LYS A 113 -10.60 3.42 2.96
C LYS A 113 -10.81 2.23 3.88
N ILE A 114 -11.63 1.27 3.43
CA ILE A 114 -12.20 0.19 4.23
C ILE A 114 -11.66 -1.15 3.70
N TYR A 115 -10.92 -1.88 4.53
CA TYR A 115 -10.24 -3.13 4.19
C TYR A 115 -11.16 -4.30 4.55
N ASP A 116 -12.24 -4.45 3.78
CA ASP A 116 -13.20 -5.53 3.98
C ASP A 116 -12.80 -6.77 3.15
N PRO A 117 -12.25 -7.81 3.79
CA PRO A 117 -11.68 -8.97 3.09
C PRO A 117 -12.71 -9.71 2.22
N VAL A 118 -14.00 -9.65 2.55
CA VAL A 118 -15.06 -10.30 1.76
C VAL A 118 -15.06 -9.82 0.30
N TYR A 119 -14.68 -8.57 0.06
CA TYR A 119 -14.66 -7.96 -1.27
C TYR A 119 -13.30 -8.08 -1.97
N TYR A 120 -12.28 -8.66 -1.34
CA TYR A 120 -10.97 -8.91 -1.96
C TYR A 120 -11.07 -10.00 -3.04
N GLU A 121 -10.08 -10.00 -3.93
CA GLU A 121 -9.95 -11.01 -4.97
C GLU A 121 -9.47 -12.33 -4.35
N TYR A 122 -10.35 -13.33 -4.33
CA TYR A 122 -10.07 -14.64 -3.72
C TYR A 122 -9.15 -15.53 -4.57
N HIS A 123 -9.20 -15.34 -5.90
CA HIS A 123 -8.37 -16.05 -6.87
C HIS A 123 -7.27 -15.11 -7.31
N GLY A 124 -6.01 -15.35 -6.92
CA GLY A 124 -4.93 -14.45 -7.29
C GLY A 124 -4.83 -14.29 -8.82
N SER A 125 -4.57 -13.06 -9.28
CA SER A 125 -4.42 -12.68 -10.70
C SER A 125 -3.27 -13.38 -11.45
N SER A 126 -2.51 -14.26 -10.79
CA SER A 126 -1.43 -15.01 -11.41
C SER A 126 -1.93 -16.26 -12.12
N THR A 127 -1.20 -16.64 -13.18
CA THR A 127 -1.30 -17.90 -13.94
C THR A 127 -1.21 -19.17 -13.09
N THR A 128 -1.06 -19.08 -11.76
CA THR A 128 -0.86 -20.22 -10.86
C THR A 128 -2.12 -20.75 -10.18
N GLN A 129 -3.32 -20.16 -10.44
CA GLN A 129 -4.60 -20.52 -9.79
C GLN A 129 -4.55 -20.54 -8.25
N ARG A 130 -3.52 -19.95 -7.63
CA ARG A 130 -3.36 -19.97 -6.17
C ARG A 130 -4.39 -19.07 -5.51
N GLN A 131 -5.04 -19.60 -4.49
CA GLN A 131 -5.95 -18.85 -3.65
C GLN A 131 -5.14 -18.06 -2.62
N VAL A 132 -5.58 -16.83 -2.34
CA VAL A 132 -4.95 -15.95 -1.35
C VAL A 132 -5.85 -15.92 -0.12
N ASP A 133 -5.24 -15.95 1.06
CA ASP A 133 -5.97 -15.68 2.29
C ASP A 133 -6.40 -14.19 2.31
N ILE A 134 -7.66 -13.96 1.94
CA ILE A 134 -8.25 -12.62 1.81
C ILE A 134 -8.26 -11.86 3.14
N SER A 135 -8.39 -12.53 4.28
CA SER A 135 -8.34 -11.91 5.61
C SER A 135 -6.94 -11.39 5.89
N VAL A 136 -5.91 -12.21 5.64
CA VAL A 136 -4.52 -11.80 5.86
C VAL A 136 -4.07 -10.74 4.85
N ALA A 137 -4.56 -10.80 3.61
CA ALA A 137 -4.28 -9.77 2.59
C ALA A 137 -4.80 -8.40 3.01
N ALA A 138 -6.10 -8.29 3.34
CA ALA A 138 -6.71 -7.02 3.76
C ALA A 138 -6.04 -6.42 5.00
N ASP A 139 -5.72 -7.26 5.98
CA ASP A 139 -5.10 -6.85 7.23
C ASP A 139 -3.62 -6.46 7.07
N SER A 140 -2.91 -7.09 6.12
CA SER A 140 -1.54 -6.69 5.75
C SER A 140 -1.50 -5.32 5.04
N GLU A 141 -2.46 -5.02 4.16
CA GLU A 141 -2.55 -3.71 3.52
C GLU A 141 -2.92 -2.62 4.53
N TYR A 142 -3.91 -2.90 5.40
CA TYR A 142 -4.32 -2.00 6.46
C TYR A 142 -3.16 -1.64 7.42
N SER A 143 -2.43 -2.65 7.90
CA SER A 143 -1.35 -2.43 8.87
C SER A 143 -0.15 -1.72 8.24
N ARG A 144 0.24 -2.06 7.00
CA ARG A 144 1.32 -1.38 6.27
C ARG A 144 1.00 0.08 5.97
N GLU A 145 -0.19 0.35 5.45
CA GLU A 145 -0.61 1.72 5.13
C GLU A 145 -0.75 2.57 6.39
N THR A 146 -1.30 2.01 7.47
CA THR A 146 -1.36 2.71 8.75
C THR A 146 0.03 3.04 9.28
N ALA A 147 0.97 2.09 9.21
CA ALA A 147 2.34 2.31 9.67
C ALA A 147 3.01 3.47 8.93
N ALA A 148 2.82 3.57 7.62
CA ALA A 148 3.33 4.70 6.83
C ALA A 148 2.75 6.05 7.28
N TYR A 149 1.44 6.17 7.46
CA TYR A 149 0.86 7.42 7.94
C TYR A 149 1.26 7.77 9.37
N VAL A 150 1.34 6.77 10.27
CA VAL A 150 1.74 6.99 11.66
C VAL A 150 3.20 7.44 11.77
N GLU A 151 4.08 6.90 10.93
CA GLU A 151 5.50 7.29 10.88
C GLU A 151 5.68 8.78 10.65
N LEU A 152 4.88 9.36 9.74
CA LEU A 152 5.00 10.75 9.30
C LEU A 152 3.95 11.68 9.91
N LYS A 153 3.25 11.27 10.97
CA LYS A 153 2.14 12.03 11.57
C LYS A 153 2.51 13.45 12.03
N ASP A 154 3.77 13.63 12.45
CA ASP A 154 4.28 14.91 12.99
C ASP A 154 5.19 15.63 11.97
N SER A 155 5.24 15.15 10.72
CA SER A 155 6.04 15.74 9.64
C SER A 155 5.19 16.61 8.69
N ASP A 156 5.84 17.52 7.99
CA ASP A 156 5.19 18.33 6.96
C ASP A 156 4.80 17.54 5.70
N ALA A 157 5.16 16.25 5.59
CA ALA A 157 4.76 15.39 4.47
C ALA A 157 3.23 15.19 4.43
N GLN A 158 2.56 15.14 5.58
CA GLN A 158 1.11 15.03 5.65
C GLN A 158 0.40 16.33 5.24
N GLY A 159 -0.47 16.23 4.25
CA GLY A 159 -1.12 17.38 3.63
C GLY A 159 -0.28 18.05 2.54
N THR A 160 0.91 17.54 2.23
CA THR A 160 1.74 18.00 1.11
C THR A 160 1.97 16.84 0.13
N ILE A 161 2.88 15.93 0.46
CA ILE A 161 3.26 14.76 -0.32
C ILE A 161 2.26 13.63 -0.16
N MET A 162 1.72 13.43 1.04
CA MET A 162 0.71 12.42 1.35
C MET A 162 -0.57 13.07 1.87
N PRO A 163 -1.74 12.40 1.83
CA PRO A 163 -2.95 12.88 2.49
C PRO A 163 -2.73 13.08 3.99
N LYS A 164 -3.46 14.01 4.60
CA LYS A 164 -3.54 14.03 6.07
C LYS A 164 -4.25 12.78 6.58
N TYR A 165 -3.74 12.23 7.67
CA TYR A 165 -4.26 11.03 8.31
C TYR A 165 -5.11 11.40 9.53
N TYR A 166 -6.36 10.95 9.52
CA TYR A 166 -7.34 11.17 10.59
C TYR A 166 -7.52 9.93 11.47
N GLY A 167 -6.62 8.96 11.33
CA GLY A 167 -6.54 7.79 12.17
C GLY A 167 -7.09 6.51 11.55
N SER A 168 -6.86 5.45 12.31
CA SER A 168 -7.32 4.10 12.03
C SER A 168 -8.49 3.76 12.91
N TRP A 169 -9.40 2.99 12.34
CA TRP A 169 -10.69 2.69 12.92
C TRP A 169 -11.10 1.25 12.60
N THR A 170 -12.06 0.76 13.37
CA THR A 170 -12.71 -0.51 13.08
C THR A 170 -14.23 -0.35 13.19
N THR A 171 -14.95 -0.98 12.28
CA THR A 171 -16.42 -0.99 12.26
C THR A 171 -16.91 -2.43 12.23
N THR A 172 -18.10 -2.66 12.77
CA THR A 172 -18.80 -3.93 12.62
C THR A 172 -19.71 -3.85 11.40
N VAL A 173 -19.69 -4.89 10.57
CA VAL A 173 -20.55 -5.00 9.39
C VAL A 173 -21.43 -6.23 9.54
N SER A 174 -22.74 -6.01 9.60
CA SER A 174 -23.74 -7.06 9.78
C SER A 174 -24.34 -7.47 8.43
N HIS A 175 -24.46 -8.77 8.20
CA HIS A 175 -25.12 -9.37 7.04
C HIS A 175 -26.24 -10.29 7.48
N ARG A 176 -27.34 -10.31 6.75
CA ARG A 176 -28.44 -11.24 7.01
C ARG A 176 -28.19 -12.59 6.34
N VAL A 177 -28.24 -13.67 7.11
CA VAL A 177 -28.13 -15.05 6.63
C VAL A 177 -29.36 -15.80 7.14
N GLY A 178 -30.33 -16.03 6.24
CA GLY A 178 -31.65 -16.56 6.63
C GLY A 178 -32.38 -15.62 7.60
N ASP A 179 -32.79 -16.17 8.74
CA ASP A 179 -33.45 -15.42 9.82
C ASP A 179 -32.46 -14.80 10.83
N GLY A 180 -31.15 -15.04 10.66
CA GLY A 180 -30.09 -14.54 11.54
C GLY A 180 -29.30 -13.36 10.96
N ALA A 181 -28.51 -12.72 11.81
CA ALA A 181 -27.49 -11.76 11.42
C ALA A 181 -26.11 -12.30 11.80
N VAL A 182 -25.17 -12.26 10.86
CA VAL A 182 -23.75 -12.52 11.10
C VAL A 182 -23.01 -11.20 11.05
N GLU A 183 -22.06 -11.03 11.96
CA GLU A 183 -21.27 -9.81 12.04
C GLU A 183 -19.80 -10.13 11.83
N ARG A 184 -19.09 -9.20 11.19
CA ARG A 184 -17.62 -9.25 11.11
C ARG A 184 -17.04 -7.88 11.42
N GLU A 185 -15.86 -7.88 12.00
CA GLU A 185 -15.07 -6.67 12.18
C GLU A 185 -14.34 -6.34 10.87
N VAL A 186 -14.32 -5.06 10.53
CA VAL A 186 -13.66 -4.53 9.34
C VAL A 186 -12.75 -3.38 9.77
N ARG A 187 -11.53 -3.36 9.24
CA ARG A 187 -10.54 -2.30 9.49
C ARG A 187 -10.69 -1.19 8.46
N MET A 188 -10.41 0.03 8.85
CA MET A 188 -10.46 1.17 7.95
C MET A 188 -9.54 2.30 8.42
N ILE A 189 -9.20 3.20 7.50
CA ILE A 189 -8.50 4.45 7.79
C ILE A 189 -9.30 5.63 7.27
N LEU A 190 -9.16 6.76 7.96
CA LEU A 190 -9.72 8.04 7.52
C LEU A 190 -8.60 8.95 7.03
N LEU A 191 -8.78 9.49 5.82
CA LEU A 191 -7.80 10.31 5.13
C LEU A 191 -8.41 11.62 4.63
N GLU A 192 -7.58 12.63 4.42
CA GLU A 192 -7.93 13.83 3.65
C GLU A 192 -8.49 13.46 2.27
N SER A 193 -9.63 14.04 1.92
CA SER A 193 -10.10 14.04 0.53
C SER A 193 -9.29 15.02 -0.31
N VAL A 194 -8.25 14.52 -0.98
CA VAL A 194 -7.36 15.34 -1.81
C VAL A 194 -8.09 15.85 -3.07
N PRO A 195 -8.31 17.17 -3.22
CA PRO A 195 -9.00 17.70 -4.39
C PRO A 195 -8.08 17.69 -5.61
N GLY A 196 -8.38 16.85 -6.59
CA GLY A 196 -7.54 16.71 -7.77
C GLY A 196 -8.09 15.75 -8.81
N ILE A 197 -7.20 15.35 -9.72
CA ILE A 197 -7.40 14.29 -10.70
C ILE A 197 -6.32 13.23 -10.48
N GLN A 198 -6.70 11.95 -10.52
CA GLN A 198 -5.69 10.88 -10.52
C GLN A 198 -4.91 10.95 -11.82
N MET A 199 -3.59 10.83 -11.72
CA MET A 199 -2.66 10.98 -12.84
C MET A 199 -2.92 9.96 -13.96
N ILE A 200 -3.46 8.77 -13.63
CA ILE A 200 -3.89 7.76 -14.63
C ILE A 200 -4.98 8.25 -15.58
N TYR A 201 -5.78 9.24 -15.20
CA TYR A 201 -6.82 9.82 -16.04
C TYR A 201 -6.36 11.03 -16.87
N LEU A 202 -5.10 11.43 -16.72
CA LEU A 202 -4.49 12.44 -17.59
C LEU A 202 -3.90 11.74 -18.82
N ASP A 203 -4.11 12.35 -19.98
CA ASP A 203 -3.40 12.00 -21.20
C ASP A 203 -2.05 12.74 -21.22
N PRO A 204 -0.91 12.06 -21.04
CA PRO A 204 0.40 12.71 -21.04
C PRO A 204 0.75 13.34 -22.39
N GLY A 205 0.19 12.82 -23.49
CA GLY A 205 0.36 13.36 -24.84
C GLY A 205 -0.43 14.65 -25.07
N GLY A 206 -1.45 14.90 -24.25
CA GLY A 206 -2.22 16.15 -24.25
C GLY A 206 -1.58 17.28 -23.44
N LEU A 207 -0.52 17.00 -22.68
CA LEU A 207 0.21 18.00 -21.89
C LEU A 207 1.34 18.64 -22.72
N THR A 208 1.67 19.88 -22.42
CA THR A 208 2.92 20.46 -22.92
C THR A 208 4.13 19.77 -22.25
N LYS A 209 5.30 19.83 -22.90
CA LYS A 209 6.54 19.27 -22.32
C LYS A 209 6.83 19.84 -20.93
N GLU A 210 6.67 21.16 -20.75
CA GLU A 210 6.92 21.86 -19.49
C GLU A 210 5.96 21.42 -18.37
N GLU A 211 4.66 21.25 -18.67
CA GLU A 211 3.69 20.75 -17.70
C GLU A 211 4.01 19.33 -17.24
N ARG A 212 4.33 18.45 -18.20
CA ARG A 212 4.69 17.06 -17.92
C ARG A 212 5.98 16.99 -17.09
N GLU A 213 6.99 17.77 -17.43
CA GLU A 213 8.25 17.85 -16.67
C GLU A 213 8.02 18.38 -15.25
N ASN A 214 7.20 19.42 -15.06
CA ASN A 214 6.90 19.93 -13.72
C ASN A 214 6.17 18.90 -12.85
N ILE A 215 5.20 18.16 -13.40
CA ILE A 215 4.52 17.07 -12.70
C ILE A 215 5.53 15.98 -12.29
N MET A 216 6.34 15.53 -13.24
CA MET A 216 7.31 14.45 -12.99
C MET A 216 8.39 14.86 -12.00
N MET A 217 8.93 16.08 -12.10
CA MET A 217 9.91 16.57 -11.12
C MET A 217 9.32 16.53 -9.70
N LYS A 218 8.10 17.02 -9.52
CA LYS A 218 7.43 17.03 -8.20
C LYS A 218 7.14 15.64 -7.67
N LEU A 219 6.72 14.72 -8.54
CA LEU A 219 6.49 13.33 -8.17
C LEU A 219 7.79 12.63 -7.72
N ILE A 220 8.85 12.79 -8.50
CA ILE A 220 10.16 12.18 -8.24
C ILE A 220 10.74 12.71 -6.93
N GLU A 221 10.66 14.03 -6.73
CA GLU A 221 11.08 14.64 -5.46
C GLU A 221 10.22 14.16 -4.29
N ALA A 222 8.90 14.04 -4.45
CA ALA A 222 8.00 13.53 -3.42
C ALA A 222 8.34 12.08 -3.01
N ASP A 223 8.63 11.20 -3.99
CA ASP A 223 9.09 9.82 -3.71
C ASP A 223 10.39 9.82 -2.90
N TYR A 224 11.39 10.61 -3.30
CA TYR A 224 12.69 10.64 -2.62
C TYR A 224 12.66 11.33 -1.26
N ASP A 225 11.82 12.35 -1.10
CA ASP A 225 11.60 13.00 0.19
C ASP A 225 10.96 12.02 1.18
N LEU A 226 10.00 11.18 0.73
CA LEU A 226 9.44 10.10 1.57
C LEU A 226 10.48 9.06 1.96
N ARG A 227 11.32 8.64 1.01
CA ARG A 227 12.39 7.65 1.29
C ARG A 227 13.37 8.17 2.32
N HIS A 228 13.72 9.45 2.23
CA HIS A 228 14.57 10.10 3.23
C HIS A 228 13.92 10.17 4.62
N LEU A 229 12.60 10.32 4.65
CA LEU A 229 11.80 10.25 5.88
C LEU A 229 11.54 8.81 6.36
N GLY A 230 12.13 7.80 5.71
CA GLY A 230 12.02 6.41 6.13
C GLY A 230 10.84 5.63 5.55
N ILE A 231 10.18 6.16 4.51
CA ILE A 231 9.08 5.49 3.83
C ILE A 231 9.42 5.18 2.39
N GLU A 232 9.33 3.90 2.04
CA GLU A 232 9.35 3.45 0.65
C GLU A 232 7.94 3.08 0.20
N HIS A 233 7.39 3.79 -0.78
CA HIS A 233 6.01 3.58 -1.24
C HIS A 233 5.80 2.22 -1.91
N ASN A 234 6.79 1.72 -2.66
CA ASN A 234 6.79 0.43 -3.37
C ASN A 234 5.65 0.21 -4.39
N ASP A 235 4.90 1.26 -4.74
CA ASP A 235 3.88 1.21 -5.79
C ASP A 235 3.63 2.60 -6.39
N VAL A 236 4.73 3.32 -6.67
CA VAL A 236 4.67 4.65 -7.30
C VAL A 236 4.24 4.44 -8.76
N ALA A 237 2.98 4.75 -9.07
CA ALA A 237 2.39 4.60 -10.38
C ALA A 237 1.29 5.66 -10.60
N PRO A 238 0.91 6.00 -11.85
CA PRO A 238 -0.10 7.03 -12.13
C PRO A 238 -1.45 6.85 -11.42
N ARG A 239 -1.85 5.60 -11.10
CA ARG A 239 -3.09 5.32 -10.34
C ARG A 239 -3.02 5.77 -8.88
N ASN A 240 -1.81 5.87 -8.33
CA ASN A 240 -1.52 6.19 -6.93
C ASN A 240 -1.02 7.63 -6.76
N VAL A 241 -1.26 8.49 -7.77
CA VAL A 241 -0.87 9.90 -7.74
C VAL A 241 -2.09 10.76 -8.01
N ILE A 242 -2.39 11.70 -7.12
CA ILE A 242 -3.38 12.75 -7.34
C ILE A 242 -2.65 14.06 -7.62
N ILE A 243 -3.01 14.70 -8.72
CA ILE A 243 -2.54 16.03 -9.08
C ILE A 243 -3.63 17.03 -8.70
N SER A 244 -3.29 17.99 -7.84
CA SER A 244 -4.23 19.01 -7.39
C SER A 244 -4.81 19.83 -8.53
N ARG A 245 -6.06 20.28 -8.36
CA ARG A 245 -6.70 21.16 -9.35
C ARG A 245 -5.95 22.49 -9.41
N ALA A 246 -5.37 22.79 -10.56
CA ALA A 246 -4.74 24.06 -10.85
C ALA A 246 -5.24 24.60 -12.19
N SER A 247 -5.19 25.93 -12.36
CA SER A 247 -5.45 26.55 -13.67
C SER A 247 -4.38 26.22 -14.71
N SER A 248 -3.22 25.74 -14.26
CA SER A 248 -2.11 25.32 -15.10
C SER A 248 -1.19 24.36 -14.34
N TYR A 249 -0.67 23.34 -15.04
CA TYR A 249 0.23 22.35 -14.45
C TYR A 249 1.68 22.81 -14.38
N ILE A 250 2.05 23.98 -14.92
CA ILE A 250 3.37 24.61 -14.67
C ILE A 250 3.41 25.36 -13.34
N ASN A 251 2.30 25.43 -12.59
CA ASN A 251 2.26 26.16 -11.34
C ASN A 251 3.30 25.59 -10.34
N PRO A 252 4.21 26.42 -9.81
CA PRO A 252 5.22 25.95 -8.85
C PRO A 252 4.59 25.44 -7.54
N LYS A 253 3.36 25.87 -7.22
CA LYS A 253 2.57 25.39 -6.07
C LYS A 253 1.66 24.21 -6.41
N LEU A 254 1.78 23.60 -7.60
CA LEU A 254 1.06 22.38 -7.93
C LEU A 254 1.42 21.32 -6.88
N ARG A 255 0.42 20.84 -6.16
CA ARG A 255 0.56 19.72 -5.22
C ARG A 255 0.39 18.42 -6.00
N VAL A 256 1.39 17.55 -5.87
CA VAL A 256 1.38 16.15 -6.32
C VAL A 256 1.35 15.31 -5.06
N THR A 257 0.33 14.45 -4.93
CA THR A 257 0.09 13.68 -3.71
C THR A 257 0.10 12.19 -4.02
N LEU A 258 0.96 11.47 -3.33
CA LEU A 258 1.03 10.01 -3.35
C LEU A 258 -0.03 9.42 -2.41
N ILE A 259 -0.70 8.37 -2.85
CA ILE A 259 -1.78 7.68 -2.12
C ILE A 259 -1.60 6.17 -2.22
N ASP A 260 -2.35 5.41 -1.42
CA ASP A 260 -2.33 3.95 -1.43
C ASP A 260 -0.98 3.35 -0.96
N TYR A 261 -0.69 3.56 0.32
CA TYR A 261 0.52 3.03 0.96
C TYR A 261 0.37 1.58 1.41
N GLY A 262 -0.62 0.85 0.87
CA GLY A 262 -0.86 -0.56 1.21
C GLY A 262 0.33 -1.47 0.91
N SER A 263 1.20 -1.08 -0.03
CA SER A 263 2.44 -1.79 -0.38
C SER A 263 3.71 -1.26 0.27
N SER A 264 3.60 -0.20 1.08
CA SER A 264 4.77 0.54 1.58
C SER A 264 5.54 -0.19 2.70
N TYR A 265 6.77 0.24 2.91
CA TYR A 265 7.60 -0.16 4.05
C TYR A 265 8.14 1.06 4.81
N VAL A 266 8.33 0.88 6.11
CA VAL A 266 8.96 1.83 7.02
C VAL A 266 10.34 1.29 7.37
N SER A 267 11.39 1.97 6.93
CA SER A 267 12.78 1.50 6.99
C SER A 267 13.21 1.11 8.39
N ARG A 268 12.91 1.94 9.40
CA ARG A 268 13.26 1.65 10.81
C ARG A 268 12.56 0.42 11.37
N ILE A 269 11.37 0.07 10.87
CA ILE A 269 10.63 -1.13 11.32
C ILE A 269 11.18 -2.37 10.61
N LEU A 270 11.47 -2.25 9.32
CA LEU A 270 11.89 -3.37 8.50
C LEU A 270 13.36 -3.77 8.72
N TRP A 271 14.24 -2.78 8.84
CA TRP A 271 15.69 -2.97 8.91
C TRP A 271 16.31 -2.51 10.24
N GLY A 272 15.57 -1.75 11.06
CA GLY A 272 16.14 -1.15 12.27
C GLY A 272 17.07 0.03 12.01
N GLU A 273 17.15 0.49 10.75
CA GLU A 273 18.11 1.48 10.28
C GLU A 273 17.38 2.72 9.74
N ALA A 274 18.05 3.86 9.87
CA ALA A 274 17.66 5.08 9.18
C ALA A 274 18.03 4.99 7.69
N PRO A 275 17.32 5.68 6.79
CA PRO A 275 17.66 5.72 5.37
C PRO A 275 19.10 6.18 5.14
N LEU A 276 19.80 5.51 4.21
CA LEU A 276 21.17 5.86 3.85
C LEU A 276 21.21 7.21 3.12
N TRP A 277 21.75 8.24 3.79
CA TRP A 277 21.92 9.57 3.21
C TRP A 277 22.80 9.55 1.94
N CYS A 278 23.76 8.63 1.86
CA CYS A 278 24.65 8.47 0.71
C CYS A 278 23.94 8.00 -0.57
N ARG A 279 22.63 7.69 -0.52
CA ARG A 279 21.79 7.39 -1.68
C ARG A 279 20.69 8.43 -1.90
N HIS A 280 20.75 9.59 -1.24
CA HIS A 280 19.73 10.63 -1.35
C HIS A 280 19.88 11.46 -2.64
N ASN A 281 19.68 10.81 -3.80
CA ASN A 281 19.59 11.45 -5.10
C ASN A 281 18.69 10.65 -6.06
N PRO A 282 17.66 11.26 -6.69
CA PRO A 282 16.78 10.58 -7.63
C PRO A 282 17.45 9.81 -8.78
N ALA A 283 18.67 10.20 -9.16
CA ALA A 283 19.43 9.54 -10.20
C ALA A 283 19.73 8.05 -9.90
N PHE A 284 19.71 7.61 -8.64
CA PHE A 284 19.95 6.19 -8.31
C PHE A 284 18.85 5.25 -8.85
N ASP A 285 17.58 5.68 -8.84
CA ASP A 285 16.46 4.81 -9.24
C ASP A 285 15.72 5.30 -10.49
N TRP A 286 15.65 6.61 -10.73
CA TRP A 286 14.78 7.15 -11.77
C TRP A 286 15.40 7.12 -13.18
N VAL A 287 16.71 6.89 -13.30
CA VAL A 287 17.36 6.67 -14.61
C VAL A 287 16.88 5.39 -15.29
N THR A 288 16.45 4.38 -14.51
CA THR A 288 15.98 3.07 -15.00
C THR A 288 14.46 2.92 -14.95
N ALA A 289 13.73 4.03 -14.75
CA ALA A 289 12.28 4.07 -14.63
C ALA A 289 11.55 3.92 -15.99
N GLU A 290 11.93 2.92 -16.80
CA GLU A 290 11.41 2.66 -18.15
C GLU A 290 9.88 2.53 -18.19
N GLN A 291 9.28 2.01 -17.11
CA GLN A 291 7.83 1.88 -17.02
C GLN A 291 7.12 3.25 -17.16
N TRP A 292 7.70 4.33 -16.64
CA TRP A 292 7.16 5.68 -16.78
C TRP A 292 7.28 6.23 -18.22
N SER A 293 8.29 5.79 -18.97
CA SER A 293 8.38 6.04 -20.41
C SER A 293 7.28 5.31 -21.17
N SER A 294 7.00 4.06 -20.81
CA SER A 294 5.92 3.26 -21.41
C SER A 294 4.52 3.87 -21.17
N TRP A 295 4.36 4.59 -20.05
CA TRP A 295 3.15 5.35 -19.73
C TRP A 295 3.12 6.75 -20.33
N GLY A 296 4.16 7.16 -21.07
CA GLY A 296 4.24 8.46 -21.76
C GLY A 296 4.63 9.65 -20.87
N TRP A 297 5.03 9.40 -19.62
CA TRP A 297 5.37 10.44 -18.65
C TRP A 297 6.84 10.84 -18.68
N LEU A 298 7.73 9.93 -19.05
CA LEU A 298 9.15 10.19 -19.33
C LEU A 298 9.46 10.03 -20.83
N PRO A 299 10.60 10.55 -21.32
CA PRO A 299 11.05 10.29 -22.68
C PRO A 299 11.10 8.78 -22.98
N TYR A 300 10.67 8.40 -24.20
CA TYR A 300 10.70 7.00 -24.63
C TYR A 300 12.12 6.55 -24.99
N ASP A 301 12.91 7.47 -25.55
CA ASP A 301 14.32 7.25 -25.79
C ASP A 301 15.07 7.14 -24.44
N GLU A 302 15.83 6.07 -24.29
CA GLU A 302 16.54 5.77 -23.06
C GLU A 302 17.62 6.81 -22.75
N GLU A 303 18.38 7.24 -23.76
CA GLU A 303 19.44 8.23 -23.59
C GLU A 303 18.83 9.59 -23.21
N GLU A 304 17.75 10.02 -23.88
CA GLU A 304 17.03 11.25 -23.53
C GLU A 304 16.47 11.19 -22.09
N ARG A 305 15.94 10.05 -21.65
CA ARG A 305 15.44 9.86 -20.27
C ARG A 305 16.58 9.99 -19.26
N ILE A 306 17.67 9.27 -19.47
CA ILE A 306 18.84 9.28 -18.58
C ILE A 306 19.41 10.69 -18.51
N ASP A 307 19.65 11.33 -19.65
CA ASP A 307 20.18 12.68 -19.71
C ASP A 307 19.26 13.70 -19.04
N TRP A 308 17.94 13.56 -19.19
CA TRP A 308 16.99 14.40 -18.48
C TRP A 308 17.13 14.26 -16.96
N VAL A 309 17.14 13.03 -16.42
CA VAL A 309 17.30 12.80 -14.97
C VAL A 309 18.63 13.39 -14.47
N TRP A 310 19.73 13.12 -15.17
CA TRP A 310 21.04 13.67 -14.83
C TRP A 310 21.08 15.20 -14.88
N SER A 311 20.43 15.81 -15.88
CA SER A 311 20.39 17.26 -16.01
C SER A 311 19.65 17.97 -14.87
N VAL A 312 18.69 17.29 -14.25
CA VAL A 312 17.88 17.85 -13.15
C VAL A 312 18.50 17.57 -11.79
N TRP A 313 18.99 16.36 -11.54
CA TRP A 313 19.40 15.92 -10.19
C TRP A 313 20.89 15.60 -10.04
N GLY A 314 21.67 15.42 -11.11
CA GLY A 314 23.06 14.98 -11.03
C GLY A 314 23.95 15.89 -10.18
N ASP A 315 23.80 17.21 -10.34
CA ASP A 315 24.53 18.22 -9.57
C ASP A 315 23.94 18.51 -8.18
N GLY A 316 22.99 17.69 -7.70
CA GLY A 316 22.42 17.78 -6.35
C GLY A 316 21.24 18.75 -6.21
N ARG A 317 20.79 19.39 -7.30
CA ARG A 317 19.62 20.29 -7.38
C ARG A 317 19.51 21.28 -6.22
N ASP A 318 20.26 22.38 -6.32
CA ASP A 318 20.30 23.46 -5.32
C ASP A 318 20.75 22.98 -3.92
N GLY A 319 21.47 21.85 -3.85
CA GLY A 319 21.97 21.27 -2.61
C GLY A 319 20.94 20.45 -1.83
N LYS A 320 19.74 20.21 -2.40
CA LYS A 320 18.73 19.34 -1.80
C LYS A 320 19.19 17.87 -1.77
N TYR A 321 19.84 17.43 -2.82
CA TYR A 321 20.34 16.08 -3.01
C TYR A 321 21.86 16.05 -2.98
N ILE A 322 22.43 14.91 -2.63
CA ILE A 322 23.88 14.73 -2.74
C ILE A 322 24.28 14.82 -4.22
N LYS A 323 25.43 15.45 -4.50
CA LYS A 323 25.98 15.43 -5.85
C LYS A 323 26.48 14.03 -6.17
N VAL A 324 26.24 13.57 -7.39
CA VAL A 324 26.63 12.25 -7.87
C VAL A 324 27.38 12.36 -9.20
N GLU A 325 28.18 11.34 -9.51
CA GLU A 325 28.93 11.24 -10.76
C GLU A 325 28.48 10.00 -11.54
N ARG A 326 28.48 10.11 -12.88
CA ARG A 326 28.16 8.97 -13.74
C ARG A 326 29.25 7.93 -13.60
N ASP A 327 28.86 6.67 -13.49
CA ASP A 327 29.79 5.56 -13.61
C ASP A 327 30.46 5.62 -15.01
N PRO A 328 31.80 5.78 -15.10
CA PRO A 328 32.50 5.88 -16.37
C PRO A 328 32.41 4.58 -17.19
N ASP A 329 32.22 3.43 -16.54
CA ASP A 329 32.06 2.13 -17.18
C ASP A 329 30.59 1.86 -17.55
N ASN A 330 29.65 2.64 -17.00
CA ASN A 330 28.23 2.58 -17.32
C ASN A 330 27.59 4.00 -17.39
N PRO A 331 27.93 4.80 -18.42
CA PRO A 331 27.47 6.19 -18.53
C PRO A 331 25.96 6.32 -18.79
N HIS A 332 25.29 5.22 -19.09
CA HIS A 332 23.84 5.09 -19.25
C HIS A 332 23.17 4.48 -18.01
N GLY A 333 23.93 4.25 -16.94
CA GLY A 333 23.46 3.69 -15.68
C GLY A 333 23.14 4.72 -14.61
N GLY A 334 22.87 4.21 -13.41
CA GLY A 334 22.84 5.02 -12.19
C GLY A 334 24.23 5.57 -11.83
N PRO A 335 24.30 6.41 -10.79
CA PRO A 335 25.57 6.86 -10.24
C PRO A 335 26.50 5.71 -9.86
N GLU A 336 27.81 5.99 -9.80
CA GLU A 336 28.74 5.10 -9.12
C GLU A 336 28.28 4.92 -7.66
N GLU A 337 28.11 3.67 -7.25
CA GLU A 337 27.75 3.36 -5.87
C GLU A 337 28.87 3.83 -4.94
N PRO A 338 28.59 4.66 -3.93
CA PRO A 338 29.62 5.10 -3.01
C PRO A 338 30.28 3.87 -2.38
N ASN A 339 31.62 3.79 -2.46
CA ASN A 339 32.37 2.73 -1.81
C ASN A 339 32.02 2.72 -0.32
N PHE A 340 31.28 1.70 0.12
CA PHE A 340 30.95 1.43 1.52
C PHE A 340 32.21 0.94 2.25
N VAL A 341 33.24 1.77 2.33
CA VAL A 341 34.33 1.57 3.28
C VAL A 341 33.86 2.22 4.57
N ASP A 342 33.61 1.38 5.59
CA ASP A 342 33.13 1.72 6.93
C ASP A 342 33.45 3.15 7.36
N SER A 343 32.55 4.09 7.09
CA SER A 343 32.54 5.40 7.71
C SER A 343 31.93 5.28 9.11
N GLU A 344 32.52 4.44 9.96
CA GLU A 344 32.22 4.41 11.41
C GLU A 344 32.86 5.59 12.16
N GLU A 345 33.72 6.42 11.52
CA GLU A 345 34.54 7.41 12.26
C GLU A 345 34.17 8.88 12.13
N GLU A 346 33.26 9.33 11.27
CA GLU A 346 32.93 10.77 11.19
C GLU A 346 31.43 11.02 11.29
N GLY A 347 30.91 11.10 12.53
CA GLY A 347 29.54 11.56 12.77
C GLY A 347 28.90 11.25 14.12
N ARG A 348 29.57 10.60 15.08
CA ARG A 348 29.07 10.53 16.46
C ARG A 348 29.28 11.88 17.18
N SER A 349 28.37 12.82 16.98
CA SER A 349 28.13 13.92 17.92
C SER A 349 26.63 14.22 17.95
N ASP A 350 26.05 13.95 19.12
CA ASP A 350 24.77 14.44 19.61
C ASP A 350 23.48 13.94 18.92
N VAL A 351 23.16 12.66 19.15
CA VAL A 351 21.76 12.18 19.12
C VAL A 351 21.44 11.47 20.44
N LEU A 352 20.30 11.89 20.98
CA LEU A 352 19.67 11.59 22.27
C LEU A 352 19.77 10.13 22.70
N GLU A 353 19.99 9.93 24.01
CA GLU A 353 19.94 8.61 24.65
C GLU A 353 18.61 7.91 24.36
N PRO A 354 18.62 6.59 24.07
CA PRO A 354 17.39 5.83 23.87
C PRO A 354 16.57 5.83 25.17
N VAL A 355 15.33 6.31 25.08
CA VAL A 355 14.35 6.18 26.16
C VAL A 355 14.08 4.68 26.33
N ALA A 356 14.56 4.12 27.44
CA ALA A 356 14.24 2.76 27.84
C ALA A 356 12.73 2.63 28.00
N LEU A 357 12.12 1.75 27.20
CA LEU A 357 10.77 1.28 27.47
C LEU A 357 10.84 0.40 28.72
N ASP A 358 10.29 0.90 29.82
CA ASP A 358 10.09 0.13 31.06
C ASP A 358 9.33 -1.16 30.73
N GLN A 359 10.02 -2.30 30.85
CA GLN A 359 9.36 -3.60 30.88
C GLN A 359 8.73 -3.78 32.27
N PRO A 360 7.43 -4.14 32.37
CA PRO A 360 6.84 -4.48 33.66
C PRO A 360 7.44 -5.78 34.21
N PRO A 361 7.54 -5.91 35.55
CA PRO A 361 8.24 -7.02 36.18
C PRO A 361 7.52 -8.35 35.94
N ILE A 362 8.32 -9.35 35.55
CA ILE A 362 7.92 -10.75 35.48
C ILE A 362 7.61 -11.22 36.92
N LEU A 363 6.37 -11.61 37.15
CA LEU A 363 5.97 -12.28 38.39
C LEU A 363 6.61 -13.67 38.42
N GLU A 364 7.55 -13.86 39.36
CA GLU A 364 8.01 -15.17 39.80
C GLU A 364 6.81 -15.96 40.36
N THR A 365 6.46 -17.06 39.72
CA THR A 365 5.68 -18.13 40.36
C THR A 365 6.67 -19.18 40.84
N ALA A 366 6.71 -19.34 42.16
CA ALA A 366 7.51 -20.33 42.87
C ALA A 366 7.13 -21.78 42.50
N ASP A 367 8.16 -22.62 42.56
CA ASP A 367 8.15 -24.08 42.46
C ASP A 367 7.09 -24.78 43.33
N GLU A 368 6.54 -25.87 42.81
CA GLU A 368 6.34 -27.10 43.59
C GLU A 368 6.33 -28.35 42.67
N ASP A 369 7.51 -28.94 42.56
CA ASP A 369 7.89 -30.34 42.78
C ASP A 369 7.19 -31.53 42.06
N THR A 370 8.07 -32.29 41.37
CA THR A 370 8.11 -33.74 41.13
C THR A 370 6.93 -34.48 40.50
N SER A 371 7.16 -35.11 39.34
CA SER A 371 7.65 -36.50 39.25
C SER A 371 7.67 -37.01 37.80
N GLU A 372 8.50 -38.03 37.59
CA GLU A 372 8.83 -38.81 36.39
C GLU A 372 7.62 -39.11 35.46
N VAL A 373 7.72 -39.44 34.17
CA VAL A 373 8.30 -40.67 33.59
C VAL A 373 8.28 -40.57 32.04
N HIS A 374 9.36 -41.05 31.42
CA HIS A 374 9.52 -41.65 30.08
C HIS A 374 9.51 -40.84 28.76
N ALA A 375 10.66 -41.02 28.10
CA ALA A 375 10.90 -40.94 26.67
C ALA A 375 9.90 -41.73 25.82
N MET A 376 9.56 -41.18 24.65
CA MET A 376 9.47 -41.97 23.42
C MET A 376 9.68 -41.08 22.20
N GLN A 377 10.61 -41.53 21.36
CA GLN A 377 10.88 -41.07 20.01
C GLN A 377 9.65 -41.26 19.12
N PHE A 378 9.40 -40.30 18.22
CA PHE A 378 9.31 -40.50 16.77
C PHE A 378 9.58 -39.18 16.04
#